data_AF-A0A4Q5QHP5-F1
#
_entry.id   AF-A0A4Q5QHP5-F1
#
_cell.length_a   1.000
_cell.length_b   1.000
_cell.length_c   1.000
_cell.angle_alpha   90.00
_cell.angle_beta   90.00
_cell.angle_gamma   90.00
#
_symmetry.space_group_name_H-M   'P 1'
#
loop_
_entity.id
_entity.type
_entity.pdbx_description
1 polymer ?
#
loop_
_entity_poly.entity_id
_entity_poly.type
_entity_poly.pdbx_seq_one_letter_code
_entity_poly.pdbx_strand_id
1 'polypeptide(L)'
;MLVTYKADAQAPVYINQNFPGKPVFVLDSLSNPFQFYCNVPVKMLSKAALRDKKSSAKIIYTDESGLKELQQNHPVKILKAITNYPQERILKDFIWYKNREKTLNKYYLIRY
;
A
#
# COMPACT_ATOMS: atom_id res chain seq x y z
N MET A 1 -3.95 -19.28 5.58
CA MET A 1 -3.25 -18.76 6.78
C MET A 1 -3.46 -17.26 6.85
N LEU A 2 -3.64 -16.67 8.04
CA LEU A 2 -3.83 -15.23 8.25
C LEU A 2 -2.75 -14.36 7.56
N VAL A 3 -1.55 -14.92 7.40
CA VAL A 3 -0.40 -14.33 6.70
C VAL A 3 -0.73 -13.87 5.26
N THR A 4 -1.65 -14.55 4.56
CA THR A 4 -2.09 -14.14 3.21
C THR A 4 -2.96 -12.88 3.20
N TYR A 5 -3.24 -12.31 4.38
CA TYR A 5 -3.96 -11.04 4.56
C TYR A 5 -3.12 -10.03 5.33
N LYS A 6 -1.78 -10.07 5.20
CA LYS A 6 -0.90 -9.02 5.69
C LYS A 6 -0.29 -8.27 4.51
N ALA A 7 -0.77 -7.04 4.27
CA ALA A 7 -0.28 -6.24 3.15
C ALA A 7 1.20 -5.90 3.29
N ASP A 8 1.67 -5.63 4.50
CA ASP A 8 3.07 -5.29 4.77
C ASP A 8 4.04 -6.45 4.53
N ALA A 9 3.54 -7.70 4.44
CA ALA A 9 4.33 -8.87 4.03
C ALA A 9 4.26 -9.12 2.51
N GLN A 10 3.12 -8.81 1.88
CA GLN A 10 2.88 -9.08 0.46
C GLN A 10 3.38 -7.98 -0.49
N ALA A 11 3.23 -6.71 -0.09
CA ALA A 11 3.66 -5.56 -0.88
C ALA A 11 5.17 -5.59 -1.17
N PRO A 12 6.06 -5.86 -0.18
CA PRO A 12 7.49 -5.96 -0.43
C PRO A 12 7.84 -7.07 -1.44
N VAL A 13 7.19 -8.24 -1.36
CA VAL A 13 7.42 -9.34 -2.31
C VAL A 13 7.15 -8.88 -3.75
N TYR A 14 6.02 -8.20 -3.96
CA TYR A 14 5.68 -7.68 -5.28
C TYR A 14 6.66 -6.61 -5.75
N ILE A 15 7.05 -5.68 -4.87
CA ILE A 15 8.01 -4.61 -5.19
C ILE A 15 9.37 -5.19 -5.56
N ASN A 16 9.90 -6.09 -4.75
CA ASN A 16 11.22 -6.67 -4.94
C ASN A 16 11.31 -7.44 -6.27
N GLN A 17 10.20 -8.03 -6.72
CA GLN A 17 10.12 -8.76 -7.99
C GLN A 17 9.93 -7.83 -9.21
N ASN A 18 9.13 -6.77 -9.09
CA ASN A 18 8.66 -5.99 -10.25
C ASN A 18 9.37 -4.64 -10.42
N PHE A 19 9.97 -4.10 -9.36
CA PHE A 19 10.62 -2.79 -9.36
C PHE A 19 12.02 -2.82 -8.72
N PRO A 20 12.90 -3.77 -9.11
CA PRO A 20 14.24 -3.83 -8.55
C PRO A 20 15.01 -2.52 -8.80
N GLY A 21 15.69 -2.02 -7.76
CA GLY A 21 16.50 -0.80 -7.82
C GLY A 21 15.72 0.53 -7.92
N LYS A 22 14.38 0.50 -7.96
CA LYS A 22 13.58 1.73 -7.99
C LYS A 22 13.13 2.10 -6.57
N PRO A 23 13.26 3.38 -6.15
CA PRO A 23 12.77 3.80 -4.85
C PRO A 23 11.24 3.71 -4.81
N VAL A 24 10.73 3.24 -3.67
CA VAL A 24 9.29 3.22 -3.38
C VAL A 24 9.00 4.26 -2.30
N PHE A 25 7.86 4.92 -2.45
CA PHE A 25 7.41 5.96 -1.54
C PHE A 25 6.24 5.48 -0.70
N VAL A 26 6.18 5.93 0.55
CA VAL A 26 5.02 5.74 1.45
C VAL A 26 4.55 7.09 1.91
N LEU A 27 3.24 7.27 1.99
CA LEU A 27 2.69 8.47 2.61
C LEU A 27 3.03 8.52 4.09
N ASP A 28 3.38 9.71 4.58
CA ASP A 28 3.69 9.98 5.97
C ASP A 28 2.60 9.58 6.99
N SER A 29 1.35 9.45 6.53
CA SER A 29 0.20 9.02 7.32
C SER A 29 0.15 7.51 7.62
N LEU A 30 1.04 6.70 7.05
CA LEU A 30 1.03 5.24 7.21
C LEU A 30 2.15 4.74 8.12
N SER A 31 1.82 3.75 8.96
CA SER A 31 2.84 2.93 9.61
C SER A 31 3.64 2.19 8.54
N ASN A 32 4.97 2.18 8.68
CA ASN A 32 5.87 1.63 7.66
C ASN A 32 6.69 0.43 8.19
N PRO A 33 6.06 -0.68 8.64
CA PRO A 33 6.79 -1.93 8.84
C PRO A 33 7.20 -2.56 7.48
N PHE A 34 6.53 -2.19 6.39
CA PHE A 34 6.81 -2.68 5.05
C PHE A 34 8.27 -2.41 4.60
N GLN A 35 8.88 -1.30 5.03
CA GLN A 35 10.26 -0.98 4.66
C GLN A 35 11.28 -2.05 5.05
N PHE A 36 11.05 -2.75 6.16
CA PHE A 36 11.99 -3.76 6.67
C PHE A 36 12.06 -5.01 5.78
N TYR A 37 11.06 -5.21 4.93
CA TYR A 37 10.96 -6.34 4.02
C TYR A 37 11.29 -5.96 2.56
N CYS A 38 11.60 -4.68 2.31
CA CYS A 38 11.94 -4.19 0.98
C CYS A 38 13.44 -4.24 0.71
N ASN A 39 13.80 -4.75 -0.47
CA ASN A 39 15.17 -4.77 -0.98
C ASN A 39 15.51 -3.50 -1.78
N VAL A 40 14.65 -2.48 -1.72
CA VAL A 40 14.79 -1.22 -2.44
C VAL A 40 14.65 -0.05 -1.46
N PRO A 41 15.21 1.13 -1.77
CA PRO A 41 15.08 2.30 -0.92
C PRO A 41 13.60 2.67 -0.73
N VAL A 42 13.17 2.71 0.52
CA VAL A 42 11.85 3.21 0.91
C VAL A 42 11.98 4.62 1.42
N LYS A 43 11.18 5.55 0.88
CA LYS A 43 11.19 6.96 1.27
C LYS A 43 9.81 7.38 1.75
N MET A 44 9.78 8.13 2.84
CA MET A 44 8.56 8.81 3.25
C MET A 44 8.30 9.99 2.32
N LEU A 45 7.06 10.14 1.89
CA LEU A 45 6.60 11.22 1.03
C LEU A 45 5.54 12.00 1.79
N SER A 46 5.83 13.28 2.03
CA SER A 46 4.84 14.18 2.60
C SER A 46 3.80 14.55 1.57
N LYS A 47 2.58 14.79 2.02
CA LYS A 47 1.48 15.29 1.16
C LYS A 47 1.85 16.60 0.46
N ALA A 48 2.67 17.44 1.08
CA ALA A 48 3.15 18.69 0.48
C ALA A 48 4.02 18.43 -0.78
N ALA A 49 4.85 17.39 -0.76
CA ALA A 49 5.74 17.03 -1.87
C ALA A 49 5.00 16.43 -3.08
N LEU A 50 3.70 16.16 -2.95
CA LEU A 50 2.83 15.67 -4.03
C LEU A 50 2.12 16.80 -4.79
N ARG A 51 2.11 18.02 -4.25
CA ARG A 51 1.51 19.20 -4.92
C ARG A 51 2.36 19.73 -6.08
N ASP A 52 3.61 19.31 -6.17
CA ASP A 52 4.53 19.79 -7.20
C ASP A 52 4.33 19.01 -8.51
N LYS A 53 3.73 19.68 -9.50
CA LYS A 53 3.31 19.09 -10.79
C LYS A 53 4.48 18.61 -11.67
N LYS A 54 5.73 18.96 -11.33
CA LYS A 54 6.93 18.54 -12.07
C LYS A 54 7.51 17.20 -11.63
N SER A 55 6.86 16.50 -10.69
CA SER A 55 7.39 15.25 -10.17
C SER A 55 7.44 14.15 -11.23
N SER A 56 8.61 13.56 -11.42
CA SER A 56 8.79 12.28 -12.13
C SER A 56 7.87 11.21 -11.56
N ALA A 57 7.44 10.25 -12.38
CA ALA A 57 6.56 9.16 -11.97
C ALA A 57 7.09 8.42 -10.72
N LYS A 58 6.28 8.33 -9.67
CA LYS A 58 6.64 7.72 -8.37
C LYS A 58 5.85 6.43 -8.17
N ILE A 59 6.51 5.42 -7.61
CA ILE A 59 5.84 4.22 -7.11
C ILE A 59 5.46 4.48 -5.66
N ILE A 60 4.17 4.52 -5.34
CA ILE A 60 3.67 4.85 -4.01
C ILE A 60 2.92 3.65 -3.43
N TYR A 61 3.20 3.30 -2.18
CA TYR A 61 2.42 2.40 -1.34
C TYR A 61 1.47 3.21 -0.46
N THR A 62 0.17 2.94 -0.55
CA THR A 62 -0.86 3.70 0.16
C THR A 62 -2.04 2.80 0.57
N ASP A 63 -2.82 3.22 1.57
CA ASP A 63 -4.13 2.65 1.84
C ASP A 63 -5.20 3.24 0.90
N GLU A 64 -6.45 2.80 1.07
CA GLU A 64 -7.58 3.28 0.27
C GLU A 64 -7.85 4.79 0.43
N SER A 65 -7.63 5.34 1.62
CA SER A 65 -7.84 6.77 1.87
C SER A 65 -6.83 7.62 1.10
N GLY A 66 -5.54 7.28 1.20
CA GLY A 66 -4.49 7.97 0.46
C GLY A 66 -4.62 7.77 -1.05
N LEU A 67 -5.10 6.60 -1.53
CA LEU A 67 -5.41 6.42 -2.95
C LEU A 67 -6.45 7.45 -3.43
N LYS A 68 -7.58 7.57 -2.70
CA LYS A 68 -8.66 8.51 -3.06
C LYS A 68 -8.17 9.95 -3.08
N GLU A 69 -7.38 10.33 -2.08
CA GLU A 69 -6.78 11.67 -2.01
C GLU A 69 -5.83 11.95 -3.19
N LEU A 70 -5.01 10.98 -3.57
CA LEU A 70 -4.08 11.13 -4.69
C LEU A 70 -4.82 11.24 -6.02
N GLN A 71 -5.88 10.46 -6.22
CA GLN A 71 -6.72 10.48 -7.42
C GLN A 71 -7.46 11.81 -7.63
N GLN A 72 -7.76 12.54 -6.56
CA GLN A 72 -8.39 13.87 -6.66
C GLN A 72 -7.46 14.91 -7.28
N ASN A 73 -6.15 14.75 -7.10
CA ASN A 73 -5.17 15.75 -7.51
C ASN A 73 -4.53 15.42 -8.86
N HIS A 74 -4.33 14.14 -9.16
CA HIS A 74 -3.61 13.69 -10.37
C HIS A 74 -4.12 12.31 -10.83
N PRO A 75 -3.97 11.98 -12.13
CA PRO A 75 -4.29 10.64 -12.63
C PRO A 75 -3.32 9.61 -12.06
N VAL A 76 -3.87 8.62 -11.36
CA VAL A 76 -3.09 7.56 -10.71
C VAL A 76 -3.34 6.23 -11.41
N LYS A 77 -2.28 5.46 -11.68
CA LYS A 77 -2.41 4.08 -12.18
C LYS A 77 -2.21 3.09 -11.05
N ILE A 78 -3.22 2.26 -10.78
CA ILE A 78 -3.10 1.15 -9.82
C ILE A 78 -2.25 0.05 -10.45
N LEU A 79 -1.16 -0.31 -9.79
CA LEU A 79 -0.25 -1.39 -10.20
C LEU A 79 -0.64 -2.70 -9.52
N LYS A 80 -0.99 -2.64 -8.23
CA LYS A 80 -1.42 -3.79 -7.44
C LYS A 80 -2.36 -3.36 -6.32
N ALA A 81 -3.44 -4.12 -6.12
CA ALA A 81 -4.25 -4.06 -4.89
C ALA A 81 -3.92 -5.27 -4.01
N ILE A 82 -3.83 -5.05 -2.71
CA ILE A 82 -3.39 -6.04 -1.73
C ILE A 82 -4.39 -6.03 -0.58
N THR A 83 -4.99 -7.18 -0.34
CA THR A 83 -5.97 -7.33 0.73
C THR A 83 -5.28 -7.48 2.07
N ASN A 84 -5.78 -6.78 3.08
CA ASN A 84 -5.21 -6.77 4.42
C ASN A 84 -6.27 -6.99 5.50
N TYR A 85 -5.87 -7.70 6.54
CA TYR A 85 -6.62 -7.92 7.75
C TYR A 85 -5.95 -7.12 8.88
N PRO A 86 -6.52 -5.95 9.24
CA PRO A 86 -5.86 -5.02 10.15
C PRO A 86 -5.97 -5.45 11.61
N GLN A 87 -6.91 -6.34 11.95
CA GLN A 87 -7.17 -6.73 13.33
C GLN A 87 -6.12 -7.74 13.80
N GLU A 88 -5.68 -7.60 15.06
CA GLU A 88 -4.79 -8.58 15.69
C GLU A 88 -5.56 -9.85 16.08
N ARG A 89 -6.75 -9.68 16.65
CA ARG A 89 -7.67 -10.78 16.98
C ARG A 89 -8.42 -11.25 15.75
N ILE A 90 -8.68 -12.55 15.66
CA ILE A 90 -9.52 -13.13 14.60
C ILE A 90 -11.00 -12.87 14.94
N LEU A 91 -11.67 -12.07 14.12
CA LEU A 91 -13.09 -11.76 14.24
C LEU A 91 -13.97 -12.89 13.69
N LYS A 92 -15.15 -13.09 14.28
CA LYS A 92 -16.14 -14.07 13.81
C LYS A 92 -16.49 -13.87 12.33
N ASP A 93 -16.65 -12.62 11.91
CA ASP A 93 -16.92 -12.29 10.51
C ASP A 93 -15.76 -12.59 9.56
N PHE A 94 -14.51 -12.60 10.04
CA PHE A 94 -13.38 -13.04 9.23
C PHE A 94 -13.39 -14.56 9.02
N ILE A 95 -13.74 -15.32 10.06
CA ILE A 95 -13.87 -16.78 9.97
C ILE A 95 -14.97 -17.16 9.00
N TRP A 96 -16.12 -16.48 9.10
CA TRP A 96 -17.26 -16.75 8.24
C TRP A 96 -17.03 -16.19 6.82
N TYR A 97 -16.75 -17.09 5.88
CA TYR A 97 -16.36 -16.73 4.51
C TYR A 97 -17.28 -15.68 3.83
N LYS A 98 -18.61 -15.78 4.03
CA LYS A 98 -19.59 -14.84 3.45
C LYS A 98 -19.44 -13.41 3.97
N ASN A 99 -18.94 -13.24 5.20
CA ASN A 99 -18.74 -11.93 5.82
C ASN A 99 -17.27 -11.49 5.83
N ARG A 100 -16.34 -12.33 5.37
CA ARG A 100 -14.90 -12.09 5.51
C ARG A 100 -14.48 -10.74 4.93
N GLU A 101 -14.95 -10.42 3.73
CA GLU A 101 -14.65 -9.17 3.03
C GLU A 101 -14.98 -7.92 3.87
N LYS A 102 -15.96 -7.98 4.77
CA LYS A 102 -16.33 -6.84 5.66
C LYS A 102 -15.24 -6.51 6.68
N THR A 103 -14.32 -7.44 6.90
CA THR A 103 -13.22 -7.30 7.87
C THR A 103 -11.89 -6.99 7.20
N LEU A 104 -11.88 -6.93 5.86
CA LEU A 104 -10.69 -6.70 5.06
C LEU A 104 -10.63 -5.24 4.61
N ASN A 105 -9.44 -4.66 4.62
CA ASN A 105 -9.15 -3.43 3.92
C ASN A 105 -8.21 -3.70 2.75
N LYS A 106 -7.93 -2.65 1.96
CA LYS A 106 -7.04 -2.73 0.81
C LYS A 106 -5.92 -1.71 0.92
N TYR A 107 -4.73 -2.19 0.60
CA TYR A 107 -3.57 -1.37 0.30
C TYR A 107 -3.28 -1.44 -1.19
N TYR A 108 -2.62 -0.42 -1.68
CA TYR A 108 -2.41 -0.20 -3.10
C TYR A 108 -0.96 0.17 -3.35
N LEU A 109 -0.41 -0.44 -4.40
CA LEU A 109 0.77 0.07 -5.08
C LEU A 109 0.30 0.80 -6.32
N ILE A 110 0.74 2.04 -6.45
CA ILE A 110 0.32 2.92 -7.53
C ILE A 110 1.51 3.57 -8.21
N ARG A 111 1.28 3.98 -9.45
CA ARG A 111 2.11 4.94 -10.14
C ARG A 111 1.40 6.29 -10.10
N TYR A 112 2.00 7.23 -9.41
CA TYR A 112 1.60 8.64 -9.33
C TYR A 112 2.45 9.45 -10.29
#